data_AF-A0A956V1M1-F1
#
_entry.id   AF-A0A956V1M1-F1
#
_cell.length_a   1.000
_cell.length_b   1.000
_cell.length_c   1.000
_cell.angle_alpha   90.00
_cell.angle_beta   90.00
_cell.angle_gamma   90.00
#
_symmetry.space_group_name_H-M   'P 1'
#
loop_
_entity.id
_entity.type
_entity.pdbx_description
1 polymer ?
#
loop_
_entity_poly.entity_id
_entity_poly.type
_entity_poly.pdbx_seq_one_letter_code
_entity_poly.pdbx_strand_id
1 'polypeptide(L)'
;MTKQIRLLFLALVIGLGIFTILATSKLPPASLFLKPSDYYGKFDLCPGEKVTLAWFIDAPYQGNLIAEPLEHVEPSLNQLSVEEQGELEVQILGDALIRLKVIDGKNGSVVAFPELKFAVMTEEVCSTFDFNPVGSYSGKMQQLEPIELVFDYSLMLYWQTDLGLSARLFEIGKNGAYNKELELLCSVKKETTNLTCQTYGAESLVLKGTLTAEGYKGSYQGQSKNADTALPFSGAFNFVEHVLPSD
;
A
#
# COMPACT_ATOMS: atom_id res chain seq x y z
N MET A 1 -18.87 -28.52 56.07
CA MET A 1 -18.39 -29.14 54.81
C MET A 1 -18.76 -28.18 53.70
N THR A 2 -17.83 -27.29 53.43
CA THR A 2 -18.03 -25.93 52.97
C THR A 2 -16.70 -25.57 52.33
N LYS A 3 -16.65 -25.51 50.99
CA LYS A 3 -15.65 -24.78 50.15
C LYS A 3 -15.51 -25.34 48.73
N GLN A 4 -15.85 -26.60 48.45
CA GLN A 4 -15.58 -27.18 47.12
C GLN A 4 -16.65 -26.92 46.04
N ILE A 5 -17.89 -26.60 46.40
CA ILE A 5 -18.98 -26.39 45.42
C ILE A 5 -18.98 -24.94 44.85
N ARG A 6 -18.37 -23.97 45.55
CA ARG A 6 -18.33 -22.57 45.09
C ARG A 6 -17.22 -22.28 44.05
N LEU A 7 -16.20 -23.13 43.95
CA LEU A 7 -15.11 -22.95 42.96
C LEU A 7 -15.48 -23.46 41.56
N LEU A 8 -16.41 -24.43 41.45
CA LEU A 8 -16.86 -24.95 40.16
C LEU A 8 -17.85 -24.03 39.44
N PHE A 9 -18.61 -23.20 40.17
CA PHE A 9 -19.53 -22.24 39.55
C PHE A 9 -18.85 -20.95 39.07
N LEU A 10 -17.68 -20.58 39.62
CA LEU A 10 -16.95 -19.39 39.17
C LEU A 10 -16.16 -19.63 37.88
N ALA A 11 -15.72 -20.87 37.63
CA ALA A 11 -15.05 -21.24 36.38
C ALA A 11 -16.02 -21.30 35.19
N LEU A 12 -17.28 -21.65 35.41
CA LEU A 12 -18.28 -21.76 34.34
C LEU A 12 -18.79 -20.38 33.85
N VAL A 13 -18.76 -19.34 34.69
CA VAL A 13 -19.21 -17.99 34.31
C VAL A 13 -18.10 -17.17 33.65
N ILE A 14 -16.82 -17.47 33.91
CA ILE A 14 -15.69 -16.80 33.25
C ILE A 14 -15.37 -17.45 31.88
N GLY A 15 -15.68 -18.75 31.70
CA GLY A 15 -15.53 -19.45 30.40
C GLY A 15 -16.59 -19.11 29.34
N LEU A 16 -17.72 -18.50 29.73
CA LEU A 16 -18.80 -18.10 28.81
C LEU A 16 -18.81 -16.60 28.49
N GLY A 17 -17.95 -15.80 29.14
CA GLY A 17 -17.88 -14.35 28.96
C GLY A 17 -16.77 -13.86 28.00
N ILE A 18 -15.89 -14.74 27.53
CA ILE A 18 -14.76 -14.37 26.64
C ILE A 18 -14.96 -14.88 25.21
N PHE A 19 -15.95 -15.74 24.94
CA PHE A 19 -16.26 -16.20 23.57
C PHE A 19 -17.28 -15.32 22.81
N THR A 20 -17.86 -14.30 23.44
CA THR A 20 -18.91 -13.46 22.84
C THR A 20 -18.45 -12.04 22.49
N ILE A 21 -17.14 -11.79 22.51
CA ILE A 21 -16.53 -10.61 21.86
C ILE A 21 -15.66 -11.06 20.68
N LEU A 22 -16.12 -12.06 19.92
CA LEU A 22 -16.13 -11.85 18.48
C LEU A 22 -17.26 -10.84 18.26
N ALA A 23 -16.92 -9.56 18.49
CA ALA A 23 -17.70 -8.46 17.98
C ALA A 23 -17.81 -8.77 16.48
N THR A 24 -18.97 -9.28 16.13
CA THR A 24 -19.47 -9.44 14.78
C THR A 24 -19.50 -8.04 14.20
N SER A 25 -18.35 -7.53 13.76
CA SER A 25 -18.36 -6.58 12.67
C SER A 25 -19.01 -7.38 11.55
N LYS A 26 -20.33 -7.24 11.42
CA LYS A 26 -21.01 -7.65 10.19
C LYS A 26 -20.15 -7.01 9.11
N LEU A 27 -19.52 -7.85 8.29
CA LEU A 27 -18.75 -7.38 7.15
C LEU A 27 -19.63 -6.37 6.40
N PRO A 28 -19.05 -5.32 5.81
CA PRO A 28 -19.83 -4.42 4.97
C PRO A 28 -20.62 -5.27 3.96
N PRO A 29 -21.85 -4.88 3.60
CA PRO A 29 -22.79 -5.73 2.85
C PRO A 29 -22.30 -6.14 1.45
N ALA A 30 -21.14 -5.65 1.03
CA ALA A 30 -20.38 -6.16 -0.10
C ALA A 30 -18.89 -5.83 0.06
N SER A 31 -18.05 -6.54 -0.70
CA SER A 31 -16.60 -6.32 -0.81
C SER A 31 -16.17 -6.36 -2.27
N LEU A 32 -15.14 -5.57 -2.60
CA LEU A 32 -14.45 -5.56 -3.90
C LEU A 32 -12.94 -5.58 -3.61
N PHE A 33 -12.21 -6.52 -4.20
CA PHE A 33 -10.79 -6.73 -3.92
C PHE A 33 -10.07 -7.41 -5.10
N LEU A 34 -8.73 -7.48 -5.03
CA LEU A 34 -7.91 -8.27 -5.95
C LEU A 34 -7.56 -9.62 -5.31
N LYS A 35 -7.52 -10.69 -6.10
CA LYS A 35 -7.26 -12.05 -5.60
C LYS A 35 -5.79 -12.48 -5.79
N PRO A 36 -5.12 -13.00 -4.74
CA PRO A 36 -5.30 -12.74 -3.32
C PRO A 36 -4.36 -11.59 -2.89
N SER A 37 -4.92 -10.43 -2.58
CA SER A 37 -4.30 -9.56 -1.59
C SER A 37 -5.35 -8.77 -0.83
N ASP A 38 -5.36 -8.99 0.49
CA ASP A 38 -6.12 -8.28 1.50
C ASP A 38 -5.61 -6.84 1.66
N TYR A 39 -5.79 -6.00 0.62
CA TYR A 39 -5.48 -4.58 0.73
C TYR A 39 -6.55 -3.71 0.07
N TYR A 40 -7.16 -2.85 0.89
CA TYR A 40 -7.86 -1.67 0.43
C TYR A 40 -6.82 -0.60 0.10
N GLY A 41 -6.75 -0.15 -1.15
CA GLY A 41 -5.70 0.79 -1.54
C GLY A 41 -5.77 1.31 -2.96
N LYS A 42 -4.82 2.21 -3.25
CA LYS A 42 -4.43 2.60 -4.59
C LYS A 42 -3.45 1.54 -5.12
N PHE A 43 -3.69 1.02 -6.31
CA PHE A 43 -2.84 0.06 -6.99
C PHE A 43 -2.07 0.78 -8.09
N ASP A 44 -0.76 0.74 -8.03
CA ASP A 44 0.10 1.31 -9.05
C ASP A 44 0.52 0.17 -9.99
N LEU A 45 0.03 0.19 -11.22
CA LEU A 45 0.19 -0.89 -12.20
C LEU A 45 0.98 -0.42 -13.42
N CYS A 46 1.53 -1.37 -14.16
CA CYS A 46 2.07 -1.08 -15.48
C CYS A 46 0.98 -0.99 -16.56
N PRO A 47 1.19 -0.22 -17.64
CA PRO A 47 0.21 -0.11 -18.71
C PRO A 47 -0.16 -1.47 -19.29
N GLY A 48 -1.45 -1.77 -19.36
CA GLY A 48 -1.94 -3.03 -19.92
C GLY A 48 -1.78 -4.25 -19.01
N GLU A 49 -1.48 -4.05 -17.72
CA GLU A 49 -1.45 -5.12 -16.75
C GLU A 49 -2.86 -5.70 -16.53
N LYS A 50 -2.92 -7.03 -16.47
CA LYS A 50 -4.16 -7.77 -16.22
C LYS A 50 -4.29 -8.08 -14.74
N VAL A 51 -5.46 -7.79 -14.18
CA VAL A 51 -5.78 -8.06 -12.78
C VAL A 51 -7.12 -8.78 -12.67
N THR A 52 -7.24 -9.64 -11.66
CA THR A 52 -8.51 -10.33 -11.37
C THR A 52 -9.25 -9.56 -10.29
N LEU A 53 -10.35 -8.92 -10.68
CA LEU A 53 -11.31 -8.35 -9.75
C LEU A 53 -12.13 -9.48 -9.15
N ALA A 54 -12.29 -9.50 -7.84
CA ALA A 54 -13.19 -10.40 -7.14
C ALA A 54 -14.18 -9.58 -6.30
N TRP A 55 -15.41 -10.08 -6.20
CA TRP A 55 -16.44 -9.44 -5.40
C TRP A 55 -17.31 -10.43 -4.66
N PHE A 56 -17.95 -9.91 -3.61
CA PHE A 56 -18.97 -10.58 -2.83
C PHE A 56 -20.03 -9.55 -2.43
N ILE A 57 -21.30 -9.91 -2.49
CA ILE A 57 -22.47 -9.10 -2.16
C ILE A 57 -23.42 -9.97 -1.33
N ASP A 58 -23.87 -9.44 -0.18
CA ASP A 58 -24.87 -10.12 0.63
C ASP A 58 -26.23 -10.15 -0.05
N ALA A 59 -26.96 -11.26 0.05
CA ALA A 59 -28.39 -11.26 -0.27
C ALA A 59 -29.16 -10.34 0.72
N PRO A 60 -30.18 -9.58 0.28
CA PRO A 60 -30.85 -9.60 -1.03
C PRO A 60 -30.38 -8.48 -1.98
N TYR A 61 -29.13 -8.03 -1.85
CA TYR A 61 -28.63 -6.89 -2.63
C TYR A 61 -28.24 -7.30 -4.06
N GLN A 62 -28.19 -6.32 -4.95
CA GLN A 62 -27.72 -6.48 -6.33
C GLN A 62 -26.48 -5.63 -6.57
N GLY A 63 -25.56 -6.11 -7.41
CA GLY A 63 -24.31 -5.40 -7.71
C GLY A 63 -24.22 -4.96 -9.17
N ASN A 64 -23.62 -3.80 -9.39
CA ASN A 64 -23.15 -3.40 -10.70
C ASN A 64 -21.70 -2.92 -10.62
N LEU A 65 -20.84 -3.45 -11.49
CA LEU A 65 -19.47 -2.98 -11.64
C LEU A 65 -19.43 -1.74 -12.55
N ILE A 66 -18.69 -0.73 -12.11
CA ILE A 66 -18.55 0.56 -12.78
C ILE A 66 -17.08 0.94 -12.82
N ALA A 67 -16.57 1.37 -13.97
CA ALA A 67 -15.26 1.98 -14.12
C ALA A 67 -15.37 3.46 -14.47
N GLU A 68 -14.45 4.27 -13.93
CA GLU A 68 -14.27 5.68 -14.26
C GLU A 68 -12.78 6.03 -14.39
N PRO A 69 -12.29 6.48 -15.57
CA PRO A 69 -12.96 6.52 -16.87
C PRO A 69 -13.25 5.11 -17.40
N LEU A 70 -14.28 4.98 -18.24
CA LEU A 70 -14.74 3.69 -18.76
C LEU A 70 -13.73 3.09 -19.74
N GLU A 71 -13.16 3.96 -20.58
CA GLU A 71 -12.18 3.67 -21.62
C GLU A 71 -10.82 3.23 -21.06
N HIS A 72 -10.59 3.38 -19.76
CA HIS A 72 -9.34 2.99 -19.10
C HIS A 72 -9.37 1.55 -18.56
N VAL A 73 -10.45 0.81 -18.77
CA VAL A 73 -10.60 -0.57 -18.29
C VAL A 73 -11.19 -1.44 -19.39
N GLU A 74 -10.58 -2.61 -19.63
CA GLU A 74 -11.07 -3.60 -20.59
C GLU A 74 -11.34 -4.96 -19.91
N PRO A 75 -12.54 -5.57 -20.04
CA PRO A 75 -13.70 -5.04 -20.73
C PRO A 75 -14.27 -3.78 -20.06
N SER A 76 -14.87 -2.90 -20.85
CA SER A 76 -15.47 -1.65 -20.37
C SER A 76 -16.59 -1.93 -19.37
N LEU A 77 -16.41 -1.49 -18.12
CA LEU A 77 -17.37 -1.70 -17.02
C LEU A 77 -18.39 -0.55 -16.94
N ASN A 78 -19.40 -0.58 -17.79
CA ASN A 78 -20.47 0.43 -17.81
C ASN A 78 -21.72 -0.06 -17.09
N GLN A 79 -21.70 -0.06 -15.76
CA GLN A 79 -22.78 -0.61 -14.93
C GLN A 79 -23.09 -2.07 -15.27
N LEU A 80 -22.05 -2.89 -15.39
CA LEU A 80 -22.18 -4.32 -15.63
C LEU A 80 -22.83 -4.99 -14.42
N SER A 81 -24.06 -5.50 -14.57
CA SER A 81 -24.72 -6.25 -13.50
C SER A 81 -23.97 -7.55 -13.21
N VAL A 82 -23.80 -7.85 -11.93
CA VAL A 82 -23.05 -9.02 -11.47
C VAL A 82 -23.86 -9.88 -10.51
N GLU A 83 -23.49 -11.15 -10.42
CA GLU A 83 -24.01 -12.09 -9.43
C GLU A 83 -23.49 -11.77 -8.01
N GLU A 84 -24.06 -12.42 -7.00
CA GLU A 84 -23.69 -12.22 -5.58
C GLU A 84 -22.18 -12.40 -5.34
N GLN A 85 -21.54 -13.33 -6.06
CA GLN A 85 -20.11 -13.57 -6.01
C GLN A 85 -19.59 -13.78 -7.42
N GLY A 86 -18.37 -13.34 -7.67
CA GLY A 86 -17.76 -13.57 -8.97
C GLY A 86 -16.35 -13.01 -9.07
N GLU A 87 -15.74 -13.34 -10.21
CA GLU A 87 -14.42 -12.89 -10.59
C GLU A 87 -14.45 -12.43 -12.04
N LEU A 88 -13.70 -11.37 -12.35
CA LEU A 88 -13.55 -10.83 -13.69
C LEU A 88 -12.11 -10.41 -13.91
N GLU A 89 -11.46 -10.99 -14.92
CA GLU A 89 -10.19 -10.48 -15.42
C GLU A 89 -10.44 -9.16 -16.14
N VAL A 90 -9.72 -8.11 -15.73
CA VAL A 90 -9.72 -6.81 -16.40
C VAL A 90 -8.30 -6.39 -16.72
N GLN A 91 -8.14 -5.61 -17.77
CA GLN A 91 -6.92 -4.93 -18.14
C GLN A 91 -7.06 -3.45 -17.81
N ILE A 92 -6.10 -2.89 -17.07
CA ILE A 92 -6.09 -1.46 -16.73
C ILE A 92 -5.21 -0.73 -17.76
N LEU A 93 -5.84 0.14 -18.54
CA LEU A 93 -5.21 0.87 -19.65
C LEU A 93 -4.76 2.28 -19.25
N GLY A 94 -5.34 2.83 -18.19
CA GLY A 94 -5.00 4.15 -17.64
C GLY A 94 -5.46 4.29 -16.19
N ASP A 95 -5.21 5.44 -15.57
CA ASP A 95 -5.70 5.75 -14.22
C ASP A 95 -7.22 5.55 -14.16
N ALA A 96 -7.67 4.67 -13.27
CA ALA A 96 -9.06 4.22 -13.24
C ALA A 96 -9.55 3.99 -11.81
N LEU A 97 -10.85 4.16 -11.62
CA LEU A 97 -11.55 3.86 -10.39
C LEU A 97 -12.63 2.83 -10.69
N ILE A 98 -12.48 1.64 -10.11
CA ILE A 98 -13.45 0.56 -10.26
C ILE A 98 -14.27 0.48 -8.98
N ARG A 99 -15.59 0.44 -9.14
CA ARG A 99 -16.53 0.44 -8.03
C ARG A 99 -17.56 -0.65 -8.18
N LEU A 100 -17.99 -1.17 -7.04
CA LEU A 100 -19.13 -2.08 -6.93
C LEU A 100 -20.33 -1.32 -6.38
N LYS A 101 -21.28 -0.95 -7.25
CA LYS A 101 -22.53 -0.30 -6.85
C LYS A 101 -23.52 -1.32 -6.31
N VAL A 102 -23.74 -1.31 -5.00
CA VAL A 102 -24.63 -2.25 -4.32
C VAL A 102 -25.98 -1.61 -4.07
N ILE A 103 -27.04 -2.22 -4.59
CA ILE A 103 -28.40 -1.71 -4.60
C ILE A 103 -29.30 -2.63 -3.78
N ASP A 104 -30.13 -2.06 -2.91
CA ASP A 104 -31.19 -2.78 -2.22
C ASP A 104 -32.32 -3.13 -3.20
N GLY A 105 -32.51 -4.43 -3.44
CA GLY A 105 -33.53 -4.94 -4.35
C GLY A 105 -34.97 -4.59 -3.97
N LYS A 106 -35.24 -4.16 -2.72
CA LYS A 106 -36.59 -3.78 -2.28
C LYS A 106 -36.95 -2.34 -2.60
N ASN A 107 -36.00 -1.41 -2.47
CA ASN A 107 -36.27 0.03 -2.57
C ASN A 107 -35.40 0.76 -3.60
N GLY A 108 -34.45 0.06 -4.25
CA GLY A 108 -33.57 0.61 -5.28
C GLY A 108 -32.48 1.56 -4.76
N SER A 109 -32.32 1.71 -3.44
CA SER A 109 -31.30 2.59 -2.86
C SER A 109 -29.91 1.97 -2.90
N VAL A 110 -28.88 2.82 -3.05
CA VAL A 110 -27.48 2.38 -2.96
C VAL A 110 -27.11 2.22 -1.49
N VAL A 111 -26.68 1.02 -1.08
CA VAL A 111 -26.37 0.69 0.32
C VAL A 111 -24.87 0.55 0.58
N ALA A 112 -24.08 0.27 -0.45
CA ALA A 112 -22.63 0.24 -0.39
C ALA A 112 -22.01 0.59 -1.75
N PHE A 113 -20.78 1.08 -1.68
CA PHE A 113 -20.02 1.52 -2.85
C PHE A 113 -18.51 1.24 -2.66
N PRO A 114 -18.07 -0.02 -2.49
CA PRO A 114 -16.65 -0.34 -2.40
C PRO A 114 -15.89 0.11 -3.65
N GLU A 115 -14.64 0.57 -3.47
CA GLU A 115 -13.84 1.18 -4.53
C GLU A 115 -12.41 0.61 -4.54
N LEU A 116 -11.86 0.42 -5.75
CA LEU A 116 -10.44 0.17 -6.00
C LEU A 116 -9.92 1.28 -6.92
N LYS A 117 -8.83 1.93 -6.51
CA LYS A 117 -8.19 3.00 -7.28
C LYS A 117 -6.96 2.43 -7.96
N PHE A 118 -6.83 2.67 -9.25
CA PHE A 118 -5.69 2.28 -10.04
C PHE A 118 -4.99 3.53 -10.57
N ALA A 119 -3.67 3.55 -10.49
CA ALA A 119 -2.87 4.47 -11.28
C ALA A 119 -1.91 3.68 -12.16
N VAL A 120 -1.71 4.18 -13.37
CA VAL A 120 -0.86 3.55 -14.35
C VAL A 120 0.47 4.30 -14.39
N MET A 121 1.54 3.55 -14.15
CA MET A 121 2.91 4.04 -14.28
C MET A 121 3.26 4.28 -15.74
N THR A 122 4.24 5.16 -16.00
CA THR A 122 4.70 5.35 -17.38
C THR A 122 5.39 4.09 -17.90
N GLU A 123 5.29 3.85 -19.21
CA GLU A 123 6.07 2.80 -19.89
C GLU A 123 7.57 2.91 -19.61
N GLU A 124 8.08 4.12 -19.40
CA GLU A 124 9.47 4.36 -19.01
C GLU A 124 9.86 3.68 -17.70
N VAL A 125 9.04 3.77 -16.66
CA VAL A 125 9.33 3.11 -15.39
C VAL A 125 9.15 1.60 -15.53
N CYS A 126 8.06 1.17 -16.17
CA CYS A 126 7.74 -0.24 -16.37
C CYS A 126 8.73 -1.00 -17.28
N SER A 127 9.39 -0.31 -18.20
CA SER A 127 10.43 -0.92 -19.04
C SER A 127 11.83 -0.84 -18.42
N THR A 128 12.02 -0.02 -17.38
CA THR A 128 13.30 0.07 -16.67
C THR A 128 13.47 -1.04 -15.62
N PHE A 129 12.37 -1.47 -15.00
CA PHE A 129 12.40 -2.48 -13.94
C PHE A 129 11.66 -3.75 -14.39
N ASP A 130 12.30 -4.91 -14.23
CA ASP A 130 11.65 -6.22 -14.47
C ASP A 130 10.64 -6.61 -13.36
N PHE A 131 10.31 -5.68 -12.46
CA PHE A 131 9.43 -5.84 -11.31
C PHE A 131 8.74 -4.51 -11.01
N ASN A 132 7.67 -4.53 -10.21
CA ASN A 132 7.01 -3.30 -9.78
C ASN A 132 7.86 -2.58 -8.69
N PRO A 133 8.39 -1.37 -8.94
CA PRO A 133 9.21 -0.67 -7.95
C PRO A 133 8.39 -0.08 -6.79
N VAL A 134 7.07 0.06 -6.92
CA VAL A 134 6.19 0.57 -5.86
C VAL A 134 6.05 -0.47 -4.76
N GLY A 135 6.27 -0.06 -3.52
CA GLY A 135 6.26 -0.97 -2.40
C GLY A 135 6.83 -0.38 -1.12
N SER A 136 6.82 -1.18 -0.06
CA SER A 136 7.42 -0.83 1.22
C SER A 136 8.73 -1.59 1.41
N TYR A 137 9.75 -0.88 1.87
CA TYR A 137 11.09 -1.41 2.09
C TYR A 137 11.54 -0.99 3.49
N SER A 138 12.34 -1.80 4.16
CA SER A 138 12.98 -1.39 5.42
C SER A 138 14.42 -1.83 5.50
N GLY A 139 15.16 -1.16 6.36
CA GLY A 139 16.54 -1.50 6.60
C GLY A 139 17.27 -0.37 7.31
N LYS A 140 18.58 -0.35 7.12
CA LYS A 140 19.46 0.54 7.87
C LYS A 140 20.06 1.61 6.98
N MET A 141 20.10 2.82 7.51
CA MET A 141 20.96 3.89 7.01
C MET A 141 22.14 4.05 7.97
N GLN A 142 23.35 3.83 7.48
CA GLN A 142 24.59 4.06 8.19
C GLN A 142 25.15 5.42 7.77
N GLN A 143 25.10 6.39 8.67
CA GLN A 143 25.83 7.64 8.52
C GLN A 143 27.31 7.35 8.76
N LEU A 144 28.16 7.77 7.84
CA LEU A 144 29.62 7.66 7.93
C LEU A 144 30.25 9.00 8.29
N GLU A 145 29.63 10.10 7.87
CA GLU A 145 30.08 11.46 8.15
C GLU A 145 28.90 12.33 8.60
N PRO A 146 29.10 13.27 9.53
CA PRO A 146 30.37 13.58 10.21
C PRO A 146 30.68 12.66 11.41
N ILE A 147 29.68 11.91 11.88
CA ILE A 147 29.79 10.96 12.99
C ILE A 147 29.14 9.65 12.57
N GLU A 148 29.80 8.54 12.89
CA GLU A 148 29.28 7.22 12.58
C GLU A 148 28.04 6.92 13.43
N LEU A 149 26.89 6.75 12.77
CA LEU A 149 25.61 6.46 13.39
C LEU A 149 24.84 5.47 12.50
N VAL A 150 24.00 4.65 13.12
CA VAL A 150 23.14 3.70 12.40
C VAL A 150 21.71 3.88 12.87
N PHE A 151 20.82 4.01 11.91
CA PHE A 151 19.39 4.23 12.14
C PHE A 151 18.57 3.23 11.33
N ASP A 152 17.47 2.76 11.93
CA ASP A 152 16.48 1.95 11.25
C ASP A 152 15.48 2.87 10.52
N TYR A 153 15.18 2.53 9.28
CA TYR A 153 14.33 3.33 8.40
C TYR A 153 13.33 2.43 7.65
N SER A 154 12.17 3.01 7.36
CA SER A 154 11.21 2.49 6.39
C SER A 154 11.16 3.44 5.19
N LEU A 155 11.17 2.87 3.99
CA LEU A 155 11.06 3.58 2.73
C LEU A 155 9.82 3.06 1.99
N MET A 156 8.89 3.94 1.66
CA MET A 156 7.74 3.62 0.82
C MET A 156 7.95 4.28 -0.55
N LEU A 157 8.11 3.47 -1.60
CA LEU A 157 8.06 3.95 -2.98
C LEU A 157 6.61 3.91 -3.46
N TYR A 158 6.15 4.98 -4.11
CA TYR A 158 4.76 5.10 -4.58
C TYR A 158 4.69 5.94 -5.86
N TRP A 159 3.65 5.73 -6.66
CA TRP A 159 3.45 6.48 -7.90
C TRP A 159 2.55 7.70 -7.67
N GLN A 160 2.94 8.84 -8.26
CA GLN A 160 2.11 10.04 -8.35
C GLN A 160 1.90 10.40 -9.83
N THR A 161 0.66 10.52 -10.28
CA THR A 161 0.35 10.77 -11.71
C THR A 161 1.08 12.01 -12.25
N ASP A 162 1.17 13.09 -11.46
CA ASP A 162 1.78 14.36 -11.90
C ASP A 162 3.29 14.46 -11.66
N LEU A 163 3.84 13.66 -10.72
CA LEU A 163 5.23 13.79 -10.24
C LEU A 163 6.08 12.54 -10.53
N GLY A 164 5.45 11.45 -10.98
CA GLY A 164 6.07 10.16 -11.21
C GLY A 164 6.41 9.40 -9.92
N LEU A 165 7.48 8.60 -9.97
CA LEU A 165 7.92 7.77 -8.87
C LEU A 165 8.41 8.66 -7.72
N SER A 166 7.86 8.45 -6.54
CA SER A 166 8.13 9.22 -5.34
C SER A 166 8.48 8.29 -4.18
N ALA A 167 9.07 8.85 -3.13
CA ALA A 167 9.40 8.10 -1.93
C ALA A 167 9.04 8.85 -0.65
N ARG A 168 8.58 8.10 0.35
CA ARG A 168 8.48 8.56 1.73
C ARG A 168 9.46 7.78 2.59
N LEU A 169 10.33 8.50 3.29
CA LEU A 169 11.35 7.92 4.15
C LEU A 169 11.00 8.24 5.61
N PHE A 170 10.88 7.20 6.43
CA PHE A 170 10.51 7.27 7.83
C PHE A 170 11.63 6.77 8.73
N GLU A 171 12.10 7.61 9.64
CA GLU A 171 13.01 7.17 10.70
C GLU A 171 12.23 6.42 11.78
N ILE A 172 12.65 5.19 12.09
CA ILE A 172 12.00 4.34 13.08
C ILE A 172 12.67 4.56 14.44
N GLY A 173 11.91 5.09 15.40
CA GLY A 173 12.36 5.28 16.78
C GLY A 173 12.50 3.98 17.55
N LYS A 174 13.19 4.05 18.71
CA LYS A 174 13.45 2.89 19.58
C LYS A 174 12.19 2.16 20.09
N ASN A 175 11.04 2.81 20.06
CA ASN A 175 9.73 2.25 20.44
C ASN A 175 8.88 1.82 19.22
N GLY A 176 9.46 1.82 18.02
CA GLY A 176 8.74 1.55 16.77
C GLY A 176 7.89 2.72 16.27
N ALA A 177 7.91 3.88 16.93
CA ALA A 177 7.20 5.07 16.44
C ALA A 177 7.99 5.75 15.32
N TYR A 178 7.28 6.31 14.34
CA TYR A 178 7.89 7.12 13.28
C TYR A 178 8.25 8.50 13.83
N ASN A 179 9.53 8.83 13.82
CA ASN A 179 10.05 10.07 14.40
C ASN A 179 10.14 11.23 13.40
N LYS A 180 10.33 10.91 12.13
CA LYS A 180 10.57 11.88 11.06
C LYS A 180 10.12 11.29 9.73
N GLU A 181 9.41 12.08 8.95
CA GLU A 181 9.00 11.78 7.58
C GLU A 181 9.70 12.75 6.61
N LEU A 182 10.22 12.21 5.52
CA LEU A 182 10.79 12.96 4.40
C LEU A 182 10.15 12.50 3.10
N GLU A 183 9.58 13.44 2.35
CA GLU A 183 9.11 13.19 0.99
C GLU A 183 10.23 13.48 -0.02
N LEU A 184 10.45 12.54 -0.92
CA LEU A 184 11.48 12.59 -1.97
C LEU A 184 10.85 12.36 -3.34
N LEU A 185 11.33 13.10 -4.34
CA LEU A 185 11.02 12.86 -5.75
C LEU A 185 12.12 11.97 -6.36
N CYS A 186 11.72 10.91 -7.05
CA CYS A 186 12.65 9.96 -7.61
C CYS A 186 12.77 10.10 -9.13
N SER A 187 13.99 9.95 -9.61
CA SER A 187 14.34 9.91 -11.02
C SER A 187 15.03 8.59 -11.33
N VAL A 188 14.69 8.02 -12.48
CA VAL A 188 15.19 6.71 -12.92
C VAL A 188 16.11 6.91 -14.11
N LYS A 189 17.26 6.23 -14.14
CA LYS A 189 18.11 6.14 -15.34
C LYS A 189 17.82 4.85 -16.08
N LYS A 190 17.12 4.95 -17.23
CA LYS A 190 16.60 3.84 -18.06
C LYS A 190 17.50 2.62 -18.20
N GLU A 191 18.82 2.81 -18.30
CA GLU A 191 19.75 1.73 -18.65
C GLU A 191 20.36 0.99 -17.44
N THR A 192 20.13 1.46 -16.20
CA THR A 192 20.99 1.03 -15.08
C THR A 192 20.25 0.58 -13.82
N THR A 193 18.91 0.51 -13.85
CA THR A 193 18.03 0.35 -12.66
C THR A 193 18.39 1.26 -11.48
N ASN A 194 19.19 2.30 -11.74
CA ASN A 194 19.63 3.22 -10.73
C ASN A 194 18.53 4.22 -10.48
N LEU A 195 18.17 4.32 -9.20
CA LEU A 195 17.20 5.24 -8.67
C LEU A 195 17.94 6.37 -7.96
N THR A 196 17.51 7.60 -8.21
CA THR A 196 17.96 8.77 -7.43
C THR A 196 16.75 9.47 -6.87
N CYS A 197 16.59 9.48 -5.55
CA CYS A 197 15.50 10.16 -4.84
C CYS A 197 16.03 11.35 -4.06
N GLN A 198 15.40 12.52 -4.22
CA GLN A 198 15.84 13.76 -3.57
C GLN A 198 14.68 14.50 -2.91
N THR A 199 14.93 15.10 -1.74
CA THR A 199 13.93 15.90 -1.04
C THR A 199 13.55 17.14 -1.82
N TYR A 200 12.29 17.53 -1.71
CA TYR A 200 11.78 18.79 -2.25
C TYR A 200 11.68 19.82 -1.11
N GLY A 201 12.72 20.62 -0.85
CA GLY A 201 12.69 21.64 0.20
C GLY A 201 14.04 22.11 0.73
N ALA A 202 14.04 22.65 1.95
CA ALA A 202 15.22 23.23 2.62
C ALA A 202 16.20 22.19 3.18
N GLU A 203 15.69 21.01 3.56
CA GLU A 203 16.56 19.85 3.82
C GLU A 203 16.94 19.25 2.47
N SER A 204 18.25 19.09 2.21
CA SER A 204 18.72 18.33 1.06
C SER A 204 19.08 16.94 1.54
N LEU A 205 18.37 15.92 1.08
CA LEU A 205 18.75 14.52 1.19
C LEU A 205 18.63 13.94 -0.21
N VAL A 206 19.69 13.28 -0.66
CA VAL A 206 19.74 12.60 -1.95
C VAL A 206 20.17 11.17 -1.73
N LEU A 207 19.26 10.23 -2.01
CA LEU A 207 19.52 8.79 -2.05
C LEU A 207 19.90 8.41 -3.48
N LYS A 208 21.01 7.70 -3.68
CA LYS A 208 21.44 7.17 -4.98
C LYS A 208 21.82 5.70 -4.83
N GLY A 209 21.17 4.84 -5.59
CA GLY A 209 21.44 3.41 -5.51
C GLY A 209 20.84 2.61 -6.64
N THR A 210 20.95 1.30 -6.53
CA THR A 210 20.38 0.33 -7.46
C THR A 210 19.14 -0.28 -6.82
N LEU A 211 18.00 -0.22 -7.50
CA LEU A 211 16.75 -0.86 -7.09
C LEU A 211 16.62 -2.21 -7.80
N THR A 212 16.27 -3.23 -7.04
CA THR A 212 16.06 -4.61 -7.50
C THR A 212 14.84 -5.19 -6.81
N ALA A 213 14.34 -6.34 -7.28
CA ALA A 213 13.25 -7.07 -6.63
C ALA A 213 13.56 -7.52 -5.19
N GLU A 214 14.83 -7.48 -4.75
CA GLU A 214 15.19 -7.80 -3.35
C GLU A 214 15.22 -6.55 -2.46
N GLY A 215 15.26 -5.35 -3.07
CA GLY A 215 15.32 -4.09 -2.35
C GLY A 215 16.16 -3.00 -3.02
N TYR A 216 16.45 -1.97 -2.23
CA TYR A 216 17.13 -0.74 -2.65
C TYR A 216 18.40 -0.52 -1.84
N LYS A 217 19.57 -0.48 -2.51
CA LYS A 217 20.87 -0.30 -1.85
C LYS A 217 21.71 0.76 -2.52
N GLY A 218 22.46 1.52 -1.72
CA GLY A 218 23.30 2.57 -2.25
C GLY A 218 23.88 3.52 -1.20
N SER A 219 24.04 4.77 -1.61
CA SER A 219 24.66 5.84 -0.83
C SER A 219 23.72 7.04 -0.72
N TYR A 220 23.88 7.81 0.35
CA TYR A 220 23.14 9.06 0.51
C TYR A 220 24.05 10.21 0.93
N GLN A 221 23.62 11.42 0.57
CA GLN A 221 24.26 12.67 0.97
C GLN A 221 23.17 13.69 1.32
N GLY A 222 23.43 14.54 2.29
CA GLY A 222 22.51 15.59 2.64
C GLY A 222 23.08 16.69 3.52
N GLN A 223 22.22 17.66 3.86
CA GLN A 223 22.53 18.77 4.74
C GLN A 223 21.37 18.99 5.72
N SER A 224 21.68 19.29 6.98
CA SER A 224 20.64 19.49 8.01
C SER A 224 19.74 20.71 7.71
N LYS A 225 18.52 20.72 8.28
CA LYS A 225 17.43 21.68 8.00
C LYS A 225 17.76 23.17 8.13
N ASN A 226 18.91 23.55 8.70
CA ASN A 226 19.25 24.96 8.94
C ASN A 226 20.30 25.42 7.94
N ALA A 227 19.89 26.15 6.89
CA ALA A 227 20.77 26.59 5.81
C ALA A 227 22.03 27.35 6.30
N ASP A 228 21.92 28.08 7.42
CA ASP A 228 23.02 28.88 7.98
C ASP A 228 24.00 28.07 8.85
N THR A 229 23.64 26.85 9.27
CA THR A 229 24.49 25.95 10.08
C THR A 229 24.49 24.51 9.56
N ALA A 230 24.16 24.34 8.27
CA ALA A 230 23.91 23.03 7.69
C ALA A 230 25.21 22.23 7.65
N LEU A 231 25.33 21.22 8.52
CA LEU A 231 26.44 20.28 8.45
C LEU A 231 26.13 19.25 7.37
N PRO A 232 27.06 19.00 6.43
CA PRO A 232 26.91 17.92 5.48
C PRO A 232 26.97 16.60 6.22
N PHE A 233 26.13 15.66 5.80
CA PHE A 233 26.16 14.28 6.25
C PHE A 233 26.10 13.34 5.05
N SER A 234 26.73 12.17 5.19
CA SER A 234 26.77 11.18 4.12
C SER A 234 26.86 9.78 4.68
N GLY A 235 26.50 8.79 3.86
CA GLY A 235 26.51 7.41 4.31
C GLY A 235 26.04 6.41 3.27
N ALA A 236 25.75 5.21 3.75
CA ALA A 236 25.24 4.10 2.96
C ALA A 236 23.87 3.65 3.48
N PHE A 237 23.07 3.07 2.60
CA PHE A 237 21.80 2.44 2.97
C PHE A 237 21.64 1.09 2.30
N ASN A 238 20.89 0.23 2.97
CA ASN A 238 20.45 -1.05 2.43
C ASN A 238 19.04 -1.33 2.94
N PHE A 239 18.07 -1.22 2.03
CA PHE A 239 16.67 -1.52 2.29
C PHE A 239 16.29 -2.82 1.58
N VAL A 240 15.53 -3.66 2.26
CA VAL A 240 14.99 -4.93 1.76
C VAL A 240 13.49 -4.76 1.59
N GLU A 241 12.95 -5.30 0.50
CA GLU A 241 11.51 -5.25 0.24
C GLU A 241 10.72 -6.03 1.32
N HIS A 242 9.62 -5.43 1.79
CA HIS A 242 8.62 -6.16 2.54
C HIS A 242 7.66 -6.84 1.58
N VAL A 243 7.84 -8.15 1.39
CA VAL A 243 6.73 -8.97 0.92
C VAL A 243 5.75 -9.05 2.09
N LEU A 244 4.64 -8.31 2.00
CA LEU A 244 3.52 -8.54 2.90
C LEU A 244 3.16 -10.03 2.77
N PRO A 245 3.07 -10.79 3.88
CA PRO A 245 2.72 -12.20 3.80
C PRO A 245 1.39 -12.33 3.05
N SER A 246 1.42 -13.08 1.94
CA SER A 246 0.21 -13.52 1.26
C SER A 246 -0.40 -14.64 2.10
N ASP A 247 -1.25 -14.27 3.06
CA ASP A 247 -2.08 -15.22 3.81
C ASP A 247 -3.33 -15.61 2.98
#